data_AF-A0A7C6IW34-F1
#
_entry.id   AF-A0A7C6IW34-F1
#
_cell.length_a   1.000
_cell.length_b   1.000
_cell.length_c   1.000
_cell.angle_alpha   90.00
_cell.angle_beta   90.00
_cell.angle_gamma   90.00
#
_symmetry.space_group_name_H-M   'P 1'
#
loop_
_entity.id
_entity.type
_entity.pdbx_description
1 polymer ?
#
loop_
_entity_poly.entity_id
_entity_poly.type
_entity_poly.pdbx_seq_one_letter_code
_entity_poly.pdbx_strand_id
1 'polypeptide(L)'
;MNCLKLLLLLALIFIIPIMCLGCREISRNDVIEGLVNLNETLENYQCETHITHYGFNPPVSFKLKELYKAPDILRIETLKPDNHSGNTMDFNKGIITFT
;
A
#
# COMPACT_ATOMS: atom_id res chain seq x y z
N MET A 1 32.26 -2.44 47.30
CA MET A 1 31.68 -1.99 46.02
C MET A 1 30.82 -0.76 46.30
N ASN A 2 31.19 0.42 45.79
CA ASN A 2 30.54 1.68 46.17
C ASN A 2 29.05 1.67 45.77
N CYS A 3 28.17 2.17 46.64
CA CYS A 3 26.71 2.20 46.44
C CYS A 3 26.32 2.81 45.07
N LEU A 4 27.04 3.84 44.62
CA LEU A 4 26.89 4.46 43.31
C LEU A 4 27.13 3.48 42.13
N LYS A 5 28.12 2.59 42.24
CA LYS A 5 28.42 1.58 41.21
C LYS A 5 27.33 0.51 41.14
N LEU A 6 26.74 0.14 42.28
CA LEU A 6 25.62 -0.80 42.34
C LEU A 6 24.36 -0.20 41.71
N LEU A 7 24.10 1.08 41.95
CA LEU A 7 22.95 1.81 41.40
C LEU A 7 23.03 1.98 39.88
N LEU A 8 24.23 2.28 39.36
CA LEU A 8 24.50 2.32 37.92
C LEU A 8 24.34 0.95 37.25
N LEU A 9 24.80 -0.12 37.91
CA LEU A 9 24.65 -1.48 37.41
C LEU A 9 23.17 -1.87 37.29
N LEU A 10 22.37 -1.56 38.32
CA LEU A 10 20.93 -1.79 38.31
C LEU A 10 20.24 -1.01 37.18
N ALA A 11 20.56 0.28 37.01
CA ALA A 11 19.99 1.09 35.92
C ALA A 11 20.29 0.48 34.54
N LEU A 12 21.52 0.01 34.31
CA LEU A 12 21.92 -0.61 33.05
C LEU A 12 21.14 -1.91 32.77
N ILE A 13 20.93 -2.72 33.81
CA ILE A 13 20.15 -3.97 33.73
C ILE A 13 18.69 -3.70 33.32
N PHE A 14 18.11 -2.58 33.73
CA PHE A 14 16.73 -2.23 33.35
C PHE A 14 16.63 -1.57 31.97
N ILE A 15 17.63 -0.80 31.54
CA ILE A 15 17.58 -0.06 30.27
C ILE A 15 17.81 -0.98 29.06
N ILE A 16 18.73 -1.94 29.17
CA ILE A 16 19.07 -2.85 28.05
C ILE A 16 17.85 -3.65 27.54
N PRO A 17 17.03 -4.31 28.37
CA PRO A 17 15.86 -5.05 27.91
C PRO A 17 14.83 -4.15 27.23
N ILE A 18 14.61 -2.92 27.72
CA ILE A 18 13.67 -1.96 27.12
C ILE A 18 14.12 -1.59 25.70
N MET A 19 15.42 -1.40 25.49
CA MET A 19 15.99 -1.14 24.17
C MET A 19 15.87 -2.35 23.23
N CYS A 20 15.91 -3.58 23.76
CA CYS A 20 15.76 -4.82 22.98
C CYS A 20 14.30 -5.16 22.61
N LEU A 21 13.30 -4.62 23.30
CA LEU A 21 11.88 -4.83 22.98
C LEU A 21 11.41 -4.11 21.70
N GLY A 22 12.23 -3.20 21.15
CA GLY A 22 11.86 -2.39 19.98
C GLY A 22 11.87 -3.15 18.64
N CYS A 23 12.50 -4.32 18.56
CA CYS A 23 12.55 -5.12 17.35
C CYS A 23 11.50 -6.24 17.40
N ARG A 24 10.24 -5.90 17.12
CA ARG A 24 9.21 -6.91 16.88
C ARG A 24 9.26 -7.35 15.42
N GLU A 25 9.26 -8.65 15.18
CA GLU A 25 9.11 -9.23 13.84
C GLU A 25 7.71 -8.92 13.30
N ILE A 26 7.64 -8.34 12.09
CA ILE A 26 6.36 -8.05 11.44
C ILE A 26 5.83 -9.37 10.90
N SER A 27 4.71 -9.82 11.45
CA SER A 27 4.03 -11.02 10.96
C SER A 27 3.22 -10.73 9.71
N ARG A 28 2.86 -11.79 8.98
CA ARG A 28 1.91 -11.68 7.86
C ARG A 28 0.59 -11.02 8.26
N ASN A 29 0.10 -11.32 9.46
CA ASN A 29 -1.16 -10.77 9.96
C ASN A 29 -1.04 -9.26 10.18
N ASP A 30 0.09 -8.78 10.69
CA ASP A 30 0.34 -7.35 10.88
C ASP A 30 0.31 -6.59 9.53
N VAL A 31 0.81 -7.22 8.44
CA VAL A 31 0.74 -6.63 7.09
C VAL A 31 -0.70 -6.60 6.58
N ILE A 32 -1.45 -7.70 6.74
CA ILE A 32 -2.85 -7.77 6.30
C ILE A 32 -3.69 -6.74 7.04
N GLU A 33 -3.55 -6.65 8.36
CA GLU A 33 -4.26 -5.67 9.18
C GLU A 33 -3.92 -4.23 8.77
N GLY A 34 -2.64 -3.95 8.51
CA GLY A 34 -2.22 -2.65 7.97
C GLY A 34 -2.87 -2.30 6.63
N LEU A 35 -3.01 -3.26 5.72
CA LEU A 35 -3.68 -3.07 4.44
C LEU A 35 -5.20 -2.86 4.60
N VAL A 36 -5.84 -3.62 5.50
CA VAL A 36 -7.27 -3.45 5.81
C VAL A 36 -7.53 -2.05 6.38
N ASN A 37 -6.75 -1.63 7.37
CA ASN A 37 -6.86 -0.30 7.98
C ASN A 37 -6.63 0.82 6.96
N LEU A 38 -5.64 0.65 6.05
CA LEU A 38 -5.41 1.60 4.96
C LEU A 38 -6.63 1.68 4.02
N ASN A 39 -7.24 0.53 3.70
CA ASN A 39 -8.40 0.49 2.82
C ASN A 39 -9.66 1.10 3.48
N GLU A 40 -9.86 0.90 4.78
CA GLU A 40 -10.98 1.49 5.53
C GLU A 40 -10.89 3.02 5.63
N THR A 41 -9.68 3.58 5.60
CA THR A 41 -9.46 5.03 5.68
C THR A 41 -9.41 5.73 4.32
N LEU A 42 -9.33 4.97 3.23
CA LEU A 42 -9.23 5.50 1.88
C LEU A 42 -10.62 5.90 1.35
N GLU A 43 -10.97 7.19 1.44
CA GLU A 43 -12.27 7.67 0.93
C GLU A 43 -12.29 7.86 -0.59
N ASN A 44 -11.19 8.34 -1.17
CA ASN A 44 -11.05 8.57 -2.61
C ASN A 44 -9.58 8.71 -2.99
N TYR A 45 -9.26 8.39 -4.24
CA TYR A 45 -7.98 8.76 -4.83
C TYR A 45 -8.12 8.99 -6.33
N GLN A 46 -7.15 9.72 -6.87
CA GLN A 46 -6.91 9.80 -8.30
C GLN A 46 -5.42 9.58 -8.57
N CYS A 47 -5.10 8.67 -9.48
CA CYS A 47 -3.72 8.44 -9.88
C CYS A 47 -3.59 8.17 -11.38
N GLU A 48 -2.36 8.27 -11.88
CA GLU A 48 -2.00 7.81 -13.22
C GLU A 48 -1.08 6.59 -13.10
N THR A 49 -1.46 5.49 -13.74
CA THR A 49 -0.74 4.23 -13.70
C THR A 49 -0.09 3.94 -15.04
N HIS A 50 1.19 3.55 -15.01
CA HIS A 50 1.95 3.19 -16.20
C HIS A 50 2.24 1.69 -16.15
N ILE A 51 1.67 0.93 -17.08
CA ILE A 51 1.79 -0.53 -17.14
C ILE A 51 2.54 -0.92 -18.40
N THR A 52 3.58 -1.74 -18.28
CA THR A 52 4.29 -2.32 -19.43
C THR A 52 4.14 -3.83 -19.42
N HIS A 53 3.55 -4.38 -20.49
CA HIS A 53 3.35 -5.80 -20.67
C HIS A 53 4.46 -6.41 -21.53
N TYR A 54 5.35 -7.17 -20.90
CA TYR A 54 6.52 -7.80 -21.54
C TYR A 54 6.21 -9.13 -22.24
N GLY A 55 4.97 -9.62 -22.19
CA GLY A 55 4.56 -10.83 -22.92
C GLY A 55 4.37 -10.62 -24.43
N PHE A 56 4.40 -9.37 -24.90
CA PHE A 56 4.36 -9.03 -26.33
C PHE A 56 5.77 -8.74 -26.86
N ASN A 57 5.99 -8.95 -28.15
CA ASN A 57 7.20 -8.54 -28.84
C ASN A 57 6.84 -7.63 -30.05
N PRO A 58 7.09 -6.31 -29.98
CA PRO A 58 7.71 -5.57 -28.87
C PRO A 58 6.80 -5.47 -27.62
N PRO A 59 7.36 -5.20 -26.43
CA PRO A 59 6.58 -4.89 -25.23
C PRO A 59 5.60 -3.74 -25.48
N VAL A 60 4.42 -3.83 -24.87
CA VAL A 60 3.36 -2.81 -25.03
C VAL A 60 3.17 -2.08 -23.71
N SER A 61 3.19 -0.74 -23.77
CA SER A 61 2.96 0.12 -22.60
C SER A 61 1.61 0.82 -22.68
N PHE A 62 0.93 0.86 -21.54
CA PHE A 62 -0.35 1.52 -21.32
C PHE A 62 -0.17 2.63 -20.28
N LYS A 63 -0.86 3.74 -20.52
CA LYS A 63 -1.03 4.80 -19.52
C LYS A 63 -2.50 4.83 -19.15
N LEU A 64 -2.80 4.68 -17.86
CA LEU A 64 -4.15 4.64 -17.33
C LEU A 64 -4.34 5.79 -16.34
N LYS A 65 -5.58 6.27 -16.21
CA LYS A 65 -6.03 7.14 -15.14
C LYS A 65 -7.03 6.39 -14.30
N GLU A 66 -6.78 6.33 -13.00
CA GLU A 66 -7.65 5.67 -12.04
C GLU A 66 -8.33 6.71 -11.16
N LEU A 67 -9.63 6.52 -10.94
CA LEU A 67 -10.47 7.32 -10.08
C LEU A 67 -11.21 6.39 -9.16
N TYR A 68 -10.85 6.40 -7.88
CA TYR A 68 -11.54 5.62 -6.86
C TYR A 68 -12.33 6.52 -5.93
N LYS A 69 -13.51 6.04 -5.56
CA LYS A 69 -14.34 6.62 -4.52
C LYS A 69 -14.99 5.49 -3.71
N ALA A 70 -14.74 5.49 -2.41
CA ALA A 70 -15.30 4.53 -1.49
C ALA A 70 -16.85 4.58 -1.50
N PRO A 71 -17.52 3.46 -1.20
CA PRO A 71 -16.92 2.14 -0.98
C PRO A 71 -16.61 1.35 -2.28
N ASP A 72 -17.37 1.59 -3.36
CA ASP A 72 -17.43 0.62 -4.46
C ASP A 72 -17.38 1.25 -5.85
N ILE A 73 -16.81 2.45 -5.99
CA ILE A 73 -16.69 3.13 -7.29
C ILE A 73 -15.22 3.18 -7.70
N LEU A 74 -14.89 2.53 -8.81
CA LEU A 74 -13.59 2.65 -9.46
C LEU A 74 -13.81 2.87 -10.96
N ARG A 75 -13.21 3.92 -11.51
CA ARG A 75 -13.14 4.16 -12.95
C ARG A 75 -11.69 4.10 -13.38
N ILE A 76 -11.42 3.30 -14.41
CA ILE A 76 -10.11 3.21 -15.06
C ILE A 76 -10.30 3.68 -16.50
N GLU A 77 -9.60 4.75 -16.88
CA GLU A 77 -9.59 5.31 -18.22
C GLU A 77 -8.23 5.03 -18.87
N THR A 78 -8.23 4.47 -20.07
CA THR A 78 -7.01 4.31 -20.85
C THR A 78 -6.66 5.64 -21.51
N LEU A 79 -5.51 6.21 -21.16
CA LEU A 79 -4.98 7.42 -21.79
C LEU A 79 -4.12 7.08 -23.01
N LYS A 80 -3.34 5.99 -22.92
CA LYS A 80 -2.49 5.47 -24.02
C LYS A 80 -2.48 3.94 -24.02
N PRO A 81 -2.30 3.29 -25.19
CA PRO A 81 -2.01 3.87 -26.51
C PRO A 81 -3.26 4.45 -27.21
N ASP A 82 -3.07 5.26 -28.25
CA ASP A 82 -4.13 6.03 -28.93
C ASP A 82 -5.31 5.16 -29.40
N ASN A 83 -5.02 3.93 -29.84
CA ASN A 83 -6.00 2.95 -30.33
C ASN A 83 -7.04 2.54 -29.28
N HIS A 84 -6.72 2.73 -28.00
CA HIS A 84 -7.56 2.42 -26.85
C HIS A 84 -7.80 3.67 -25.99
N SER A 85 -7.35 4.84 -26.43
CA SER A 85 -7.47 6.08 -25.67
C SER A 85 -8.94 6.46 -25.52
N GLY A 86 -9.34 6.80 -24.29
CA GLY A 86 -10.73 7.08 -23.93
C GLY A 86 -11.55 5.85 -23.56
N ASN A 87 -11.05 4.62 -23.78
CA ASN A 87 -11.73 3.42 -23.29
C ASN A 87 -11.76 3.43 -21.77
N THR A 88 -12.92 3.12 -21.22
CA THR A 88 -13.19 3.17 -19.78
C THR A 88 -13.69 1.83 -19.26
N MET A 89 -13.23 1.47 -18.07
CA MET A 89 -13.75 0.38 -17.26
C MET A 89 -14.29 0.98 -15.97
N ASP A 90 -15.59 0.83 -15.76
CA ASP A 90 -16.30 1.30 -14.58
C ASP A 90 -16.69 0.12 -13.71
N PHE A 91 -16.19 0.11 -12.48
CA PHE A 91 -16.66 -0.74 -11.40
C PHE A 91 -17.58 0.08 -10.49
N ASN A 92 -18.82 -0.36 -10.33
CA ASN A 92 -19.80 0.25 -9.45
C ASN A 92 -20.61 -0.84 -8.75
N LYS A 93 -20.43 -0.98 -7.42
CA LYS A 93 -21.22 -1.91 -6.59
C LYS A 93 -21.21 -3.36 -7.13
N GLY A 94 -20.04 -3.84 -7.54
CA GLY A 94 -19.86 -5.20 -8.08
C GLY A 94 -20.22 -5.36 -9.56
N ILE A 95 -20.70 -4.31 -10.22
CA ILE A 95 -20.99 -4.32 -11.66
C ILE A 95 -19.80 -3.72 -12.39
N ILE A 96 -19.29 -4.45 -13.39
CA ILE A 96 -18.23 -3.99 -14.30
C ILE A 96 -18.88 -3.62 -15.64
N THR A 97 -18.65 -2.39 -16.09
CA THR A 97 -19.09 -1.88 -17.39
C THR A 97 -17.88 -1.40 -18.20
N PHE A 98 -17.92 -1.63 -19.50
CA PHE A 98 -16.90 -1.19 -20.45
C PHE A 98 -17.53 -0.23 -21.45
N THR A 99 -16.89 0.92 -21.65
CA THR A 99 -17.35 1.96 -22.58
C THR A 99 -16.21 2.51 -23.41
#